data_AF-A0A3B0ZN21-F1
#
_entry.id   AF-A0A3B0ZN21-F1
#
_cell.length_a   1.000
_cell.length_b   1.000
_cell.length_c   1.000
_cell.angle_alpha   90.00
_cell.angle_beta   90.00
_cell.angle_gamma   90.00
#
_symmetry.space_group_name_H-M   'P 1'
#
loop_
_entity.id
_entity.type
_entity.pdbx_description
1 polymer ?
#
loop_
_entity_poly.entity_id
_entity_poly.type
_entity_poly.pdbx_seq_one_letter_code
_entity_poly.pdbx_strand_id
1 'polypeptide(L)'
;MEAATKPDNSIILNQARTLVAELESGNDSVVGGLIEELGQMREQTLFQELGKMTRQLHDSLTGFALDSRMQSLAESDIPDAKARLNHVISMTEESANKTLSAVENTLPIAEQVQNSANDLHTKWERFRNKDMNVDEFRSMSNEIDDFLNITISNAGQIHDNLSEMMMAQGFQDLTGQIIRRVITLVTEVEGNLVDLIRLSGGLENDMKTSTKEAESTEDIMKGCGPQVPGIGDADGSVSGQDEVDDLLSSLGF
;
A
#
# COMPACT_ATOMS: atom_id res chain seq x y z
N MET A 1 25.70 -27.34 -22.46
CA MET A 1 24.53 -27.53 -23.33
C MET A 1 24.36 -29.03 -23.50
N GLU A 2 23.78 -29.67 -22.50
CA GLU A 2 23.66 -31.13 -22.41
C GLU A 2 22.28 -31.50 -22.95
N ALA A 3 22.27 -32.20 -24.08
CA ALA A 3 21.06 -32.47 -24.85
C ALA A 3 20.14 -33.44 -24.10
N ALA A 4 18.90 -33.01 -23.87
CA ALA A 4 17.83 -33.86 -23.36
C ALA A 4 17.70 -35.11 -24.25
N THR A 5 18.00 -36.27 -23.68
CA THR A 5 17.80 -37.59 -24.29
C THR A 5 16.31 -37.76 -24.57
N LYS A 6 15.91 -37.72 -25.85
CA LYS A 6 14.55 -38.06 -26.28
C LYS A 6 14.21 -39.46 -25.77
N PRO A 7 12.98 -39.71 -25.29
CA PRO A 7 12.55 -41.05 -24.92
C PRO A 7 12.73 -41.97 -26.13
N ASP A 8 13.30 -43.15 -25.90
CA ASP A 8 13.60 -44.13 -26.94
C ASP A 8 12.30 -44.80 -27.42
N ASN A 9 11.50 -44.04 -28.14
CA ASN A 9 10.21 -44.45 -28.70
C ASN A 9 10.36 -45.67 -29.63
N SER A 10 11.58 -46.00 -30.08
CA SER A 10 11.86 -47.17 -30.90
C SER A 10 11.72 -48.48 -30.11
N ILE A 11 12.03 -48.48 -28.82
CA ILE A 11 11.92 -49.64 -27.93
C ILE A 11 10.45 -49.89 -27.60
N ILE A 12 9.71 -48.84 -27.21
CA ILE A 12 8.28 -48.90 -26.92
C ILE A 12 7.50 -49.37 -28.15
N LEU A 13 7.85 -48.90 -29.35
CA LEU A 13 7.22 -49.31 -30.60
C LEU A 13 7.46 -50.79 -30.93
N ASN A 14 8.68 -51.29 -30.68
CA ASN A 14 8.99 -52.72 -30.90
C ASN A 14 8.27 -53.62 -29.88
N GLN A 15 8.22 -53.24 -28.61
CA GLN A 15 7.46 -53.97 -27.59
C GLN A 15 5.95 -53.93 -27.86
N ALA A 16 5.40 -52.79 -28.31
CA ALA A 16 3.99 -52.70 -28.69
C ALA A 16 3.65 -53.61 -29.89
N ARG A 17 4.53 -53.70 -30.90
CA ARG A 17 4.37 -54.63 -32.03
C ARG A 17 4.43 -56.09 -31.59
N THR A 18 5.34 -56.41 -30.67
CA THR A 18 5.47 -57.76 -30.10
C THR A 18 4.27 -58.14 -29.25
N LEU A 19 3.76 -57.21 -28.44
CA LEU A 19 2.54 -57.40 -27.65
C LEU A 19 1.31 -57.70 -28.54
N VAL A 20 1.15 -56.99 -29.65
CA VAL A 20 0.06 -57.24 -30.62
C VAL A 20 0.18 -58.62 -31.25
N ALA A 21 1.39 -59.02 -31.67
CA ALA A 21 1.62 -60.34 -32.25
C ALA A 21 1.32 -61.48 -31.26
N GLU A 22 1.72 -61.34 -29.98
CA GLU A 22 1.49 -62.36 -28.96
C GLU A 22 0.02 -62.44 -28.50
N LEU A 23 -0.71 -61.31 -28.53
CA LEU A 23 -2.16 -61.27 -28.35
C LEU A 23 -2.89 -61.98 -29.49
N GLU A 24 -2.44 -61.81 -30.74
CA GLU A 24 -3.00 -62.50 -31.91
C GLU A 24 -2.77 -64.03 -31.87
N SER A 25 -1.68 -64.48 -31.24
CA SER A 25 -1.36 -65.91 -31.06
C SER A 25 -1.94 -66.55 -29.78
N GLY A 26 -2.60 -65.79 -28.90
CA GLY A 26 -3.26 -66.32 -27.70
C GLY A 26 -2.32 -66.71 -26.55
N ASN A 27 -1.11 -66.16 -26.49
CA ASN A 27 -0.12 -66.46 -25.45
C ASN A 27 -0.26 -65.55 -24.23
N ASP A 28 -1.32 -65.72 -23.45
CA ASP A 28 -1.67 -64.84 -22.31
C ASP A 28 -0.54 -64.66 -21.28
N SER A 29 0.30 -65.68 -21.07
CA SER A 29 1.44 -65.63 -20.15
C SER A 29 2.53 -64.64 -20.61
N VAL A 30 2.82 -64.61 -21.91
CA VAL A 30 3.82 -63.73 -22.51
C VAL A 30 3.28 -62.30 -22.59
N VAL A 31 1.98 -62.15 -22.89
CA VAL A 31 1.26 -60.87 -22.87
C VAL A 31 1.33 -60.22 -21.47
N GLY A 32 1.10 -60.99 -20.40
CA GLY A 32 1.21 -60.49 -19.03
C GLY A 32 2.60 -59.92 -18.71
N GLY A 33 3.67 -60.63 -19.08
CA GLY A 33 5.04 -60.17 -18.89
C GLY A 33 5.39 -58.90 -19.68
N LEU A 34 4.94 -58.80 -20.95
CA LEU A 34 5.15 -57.61 -21.78
C LEU A 34 4.40 -56.38 -21.24
N ILE A 35 3.19 -56.55 -20.70
CA ILE A 35 2.43 -55.44 -20.08
C ILE A 35 3.14 -54.95 -18.82
N GLU A 36 3.66 -55.87 -18.00
CA GLU A 36 4.37 -55.53 -16.78
C GLU A 36 5.70 -54.81 -17.09
N GLU A 37 6.42 -55.24 -18.13
CA GLU A 37 7.65 -54.58 -18.60
C GLU A 37 7.38 -53.16 -19.13
N LEU A 38 6.31 -52.97 -19.92
CA LEU A 38 5.85 -51.65 -20.37
C LEU A 38 5.39 -50.76 -19.20
N GLY A 39 4.71 -51.35 -18.21
CA GLY A 39 4.29 -50.67 -16.98
C GLY A 39 5.48 -50.19 -16.16
N GLN A 40 6.49 -51.04 -16.00
CA GLN A 40 7.71 -50.74 -15.25
C GLN A 40 8.54 -49.65 -15.92
N MET A 41 8.67 -49.67 -17.26
CA MET A 41 9.35 -48.61 -18.00
C MET A 41 8.63 -47.25 -17.84
N ARG A 42 7.30 -47.24 -17.90
CA ARG A 42 6.48 -46.04 -17.69
C ARG A 42 6.61 -45.51 -16.26
N GLU A 43 6.57 -46.38 -15.27
CA GLU A 43 6.73 -46.01 -13.86
C GLU A 43 8.12 -45.43 -13.61
N GLN A 44 9.16 -46.02 -14.20
CA GLN A 44 10.54 -45.53 -14.12
C GLN A 44 10.70 -44.15 -14.78
N THR A 45 10.06 -43.91 -15.92
CA THR A 45 10.06 -42.58 -16.56
C THR A 45 9.32 -41.55 -15.73
N LEU A 46 8.15 -41.90 -15.16
CA LEU A 46 7.41 -41.03 -14.25
C LEU A 46 8.22 -40.69 -13.00
N PHE A 47 8.91 -41.67 -12.41
CA PHE A 47 9.77 -41.45 -11.23
C PHE A 47 10.97 -40.55 -11.56
N GLN A 48 11.56 -40.71 -12.75
CA GLN A 48 12.64 -39.84 -13.22
C GLN A 48 12.16 -38.41 -13.46
N GLU A 49 11.01 -38.20 -14.09
CA GLU A 49 10.43 -36.86 -14.29
C GLU A 49 10.01 -36.21 -12.97
N LEU A 50 9.42 -36.98 -12.05
CA LEU A 50 9.12 -36.50 -10.70
C LEU A 50 10.39 -36.10 -9.94
N GLY A 51 11.46 -36.90 -10.09
CA GLY A 51 12.78 -36.60 -9.53
C GLY A 51 13.39 -35.32 -10.11
N LYS A 52 13.27 -35.10 -11.42
CA LYS A 52 13.71 -33.86 -12.07
C LYS A 52 12.92 -32.65 -11.57
N MET A 53 11.58 -32.72 -11.55
CA MET A 53 10.75 -31.62 -11.02
C MET A 53 11.05 -31.30 -9.57
N THR A 54 11.21 -32.32 -8.72
CA THR A 54 11.54 -32.14 -7.30
C THR A 54 12.91 -31.47 -7.14
N ARG A 55 13.89 -31.86 -7.96
CA ARG A 55 15.23 -31.27 -7.94
C ARG A 55 15.22 -29.84 -8.47
N GLN A 56 14.49 -29.57 -9.55
CA GLN A 56 14.33 -28.23 -10.10
C GLN A 56 13.65 -27.28 -9.11
N LEU A 57 12.63 -27.74 -8.39
CA LEU A 57 11.99 -27.00 -7.30
C LEU A 57 12.95 -26.78 -6.13
N HIS A 58 13.73 -27.79 -5.74
CA HIS A 58 14.74 -27.68 -4.69
C HIS A 58 15.85 -26.68 -5.04
N ASP A 59 16.36 -26.74 -6.27
CA ASP A 59 17.40 -25.84 -6.78
C ASP A 59 16.86 -24.41 -6.87
N SER A 60 15.60 -24.23 -7.29
CA SER A 60 14.92 -22.93 -7.32
C SER A 60 14.75 -22.35 -5.91
N LEU A 61 14.30 -23.15 -4.95
CA LEU A 61 14.12 -22.74 -3.56
C LEU A 61 15.46 -22.41 -2.88
N THR A 62 16.50 -23.19 -3.19
CA THR A 62 17.84 -22.99 -2.63
C THR A 62 18.49 -21.75 -3.23
N GLY A 63 18.32 -21.51 -4.54
CA GLY A 63 18.73 -20.27 -5.19
C GLY A 63 18.03 -19.04 -4.58
N PHE A 64 16.73 -19.15 -4.31
CA PHE A 64 15.96 -18.11 -3.63
C PHE A 64 16.40 -17.86 -2.19
N ALA A 65 16.69 -18.91 -1.41
CA ALA A 65 17.20 -18.79 -0.05
C ALA A 65 18.63 -18.21 0.02
N LEU A 66 19.40 -18.35 -1.06
CA LEU A 66 20.75 -17.78 -1.21
C LEU A 66 20.75 -16.36 -1.77
N ASP A 67 19.58 -15.83 -2.18
CA ASP A 67 19.48 -14.46 -2.63
C ASP A 67 19.70 -13.50 -1.45
N SER A 68 20.84 -12.82 -1.47
CA SER A 68 21.21 -11.80 -0.50
C SER A 68 20.11 -10.73 -0.29
N ARG A 69 19.29 -10.45 -1.31
CA ARG A 69 18.16 -9.53 -1.20
C ARG A 69 17.05 -10.14 -0.35
N MET A 70 16.69 -11.41 -0.57
CA MET A 70 15.69 -12.10 0.25
C MET A 70 16.10 -12.22 1.71
N GLN A 71 17.38 -12.51 1.96
CA GLN A 71 17.92 -12.50 3.32
C GLN A 71 17.80 -11.10 3.97
N SER A 72 18.13 -10.04 3.23
CA SER A 72 17.99 -8.66 3.73
C SER A 72 16.53 -8.27 4.04
N LEU A 73 15.58 -8.68 3.19
CA LEU A 73 14.16 -8.43 3.43
C LEU A 73 13.66 -9.15 4.68
N ALA A 74 14.05 -10.41 4.87
CA ALA A 74 13.62 -11.21 6.00
C ALA A 74 14.27 -10.78 7.33
N GLU A 75 15.57 -10.49 7.33
CA GLU A 75 16.33 -10.19 8.55
C GLU A 75 16.20 -8.73 9.00
N SER A 76 16.04 -7.79 8.07
CA SER A 76 16.09 -6.35 8.35
C SER A 76 14.81 -5.63 7.93
N ASP A 77 14.46 -5.69 6.65
CA ASP A 77 13.50 -4.72 6.11
C ASP A 77 12.05 -4.99 6.56
N ILE A 78 11.63 -6.26 6.66
CA ILE A 78 10.31 -6.64 7.20
C ILE A 78 10.20 -6.30 8.69
N PRO A 79 11.17 -6.67 9.56
CA PRO A 79 11.18 -6.22 10.95
C PRO A 79 11.15 -4.69 11.10
N ASP A 80 11.91 -3.94 10.30
CA ASP A 80 11.90 -2.47 10.30
C ASP A 80 10.52 -1.92 9.87
N ALA A 81 9.95 -2.42 8.79
CA ALA A 81 8.62 -2.05 8.33
C ALA A 81 7.56 -2.28 9.42
N LYS A 82 7.62 -3.42 10.14
CA LYS A 82 6.75 -3.69 11.28
C LYS A 82 6.95 -2.68 12.41
N ALA A 83 8.18 -2.34 12.76
CA ALA A 83 8.45 -1.34 13.80
C ALA A 83 7.88 0.03 13.42
N ARG A 84 8.07 0.44 12.16
CA ARG A 84 7.54 1.71 11.63
C ARG A 84 6.01 1.72 11.59
N LEU A 85 5.35 0.64 11.19
CA LEU A 85 3.89 0.55 11.25
C LEU A 85 3.35 0.67 12.68
N ASN A 86 4.02 0.05 13.67
CA ASN A 86 3.65 0.23 15.08
C ASN A 86 3.82 1.69 15.52
N HIS A 87 4.87 2.37 15.04
CA HIS A 87 5.05 3.78 15.30
C HIS A 87 3.91 4.62 14.68
N VAL A 88 3.50 4.32 13.44
CA VAL A 88 2.34 4.96 12.79
C VAL A 88 1.07 4.80 13.61
N ILE A 89 0.81 3.60 14.15
CA ILE A 89 -0.34 3.33 15.02
C ILE A 89 -0.27 4.23 16.26
N SER A 90 0.86 4.26 16.95
CA SER A 90 1.05 5.09 18.16
C SER A 90 0.88 6.57 17.86
N MET A 91 1.44 7.07 16.76
CA MET A 91 1.29 8.48 16.36
C MET A 91 -0.16 8.81 16.04
N THR A 92 -0.87 7.91 15.36
CA THR A 92 -2.28 8.11 15.00
C THR A 92 -3.16 8.15 16.24
N GLU A 93 -2.90 7.27 17.21
CA GLU A 93 -3.61 7.26 18.50
C GLU A 93 -3.34 8.54 19.31
N GLU A 94 -2.07 8.97 19.40
CA GLU A 94 -1.71 10.20 20.10
C GLU A 94 -2.39 11.43 19.47
N SER A 95 -2.33 11.54 18.15
CA SER A 95 -2.94 12.66 17.42
C SER A 95 -4.47 12.66 17.50
N ALA A 96 -5.09 11.49 17.47
CA ALA A 96 -6.53 11.35 17.68
C ALA A 96 -6.92 11.79 19.10
N ASN A 97 -6.17 11.38 20.11
CA ASN A 97 -6.40 11.79 21.50
C ASN A 97 -6.24 13.31 21.67
N LYS A 98 -5.18 13.92 21.13
CA LYS A 98 -4.99 15.38 21.17
C LYS A 98 -6.13 16.13 20.49
N THR A 99 -6.57 15.65 19.32
CA THR A 99 -7.71 16.22 18.59
C THR A 99 -8.98 16.14 19.42
N LEU A 100 -9.26 14.98 20.02
CA LEU A 100 -10.43 14.77 20.87
C LEU A 100 -10.40 15.71 22.08
N SER A 101 -9.27 15.80 22.78
CA SER A 101 -9.10 16.70 23.94
C SER A 101 -9.29 18.17 23.56
N ALA A 102 -8.75 18.62 22.42
CA ALA A 102 -8.97 19.98 21.93
C ALA A 102 -10.45 20.26 21.67
N VAL A 103 -11.18 19.29 21.09
CA VAL A 103 -12.64 19.40 20.87
C VAL A 103 -13.40 19.42 22.19
N GLU A 104 -13.09 18.50 23.11
CA GLU A 104 -13.70 18.42 24.45
C GLU A 104 -13.52 19.72 25.25
N ASN A 105 -12.38 20.40 25.10
CA ASN A 105 -12.12 21.69 25.73
C ASN A 105 -12.81 22.86 25.01
N THR A 106 -13.06 22.76 23.71
CA THR A 106 -13.63 23.85 22.89
C THR A 106 -15.16 23.92 22.97
N LEU A 107 -15.83 22.76 23.01
CA LEU A 107 -17.29 22.67 23.07
C LEU A 107 -17.92 23.46 24.24
N PRO A 108 -17.49 23.31 25.51
CA PRO A 108 -18.11 24.04 26.62
C PRO A 108 -17.91 25.56 26.51
N ILE A 109 -16.78 25.99 25.94
CA ILE A 109 -16.48 27.41 25.72
C ILE A 109 -17.45 28.00 24.68
N ALA A 110 -17.67 27.27 23.58
CA ALA A 110 -18.62 27.67 22.55
C ALA A 110 -20.06 27.71 23.08
N GLU A 111 -20.45 26.71 23.89
CA GLU A 111 -21.76 26.66 24.54
C GLU A 111 -21.96 27.84 25.50
N GLN A 112 -20.95 28.21 26.28
CA GLN A 112 -21.01 29.37 27.16
C GLN A 112 -21.25 30.67 26.37
N VAL A 113 -20.50 30.90 25.28
CA VAL A 113 -20.70 32.08 24.42
C VAL A 113 -22.10 32.09 23.82
N GLN A 114 -22.59 30.94 23.33
CA GLN A 114 -23.92 30.81 22.76
C GLN A 114 -25.02 31.14 23.79
N ASN A 115 -24.91 30.60 25.01
CA ASN A 115 -25.88 30.81 26.08
C ASN A 115 -25.91 32.28 26.51
N SER A 116 -24.76 32.91 26.72
CA SER A 116 -24.69 34.33 27.07
C SER A 116 -25.20 35.24 25.94
N ALA A 117 -24.91 34.91 24.69
CA ALA A 117 -25.42 35.66 23.54
C ALA A 117 -26.95 35.59 23.44
N ASN A 118 -27.55 34.41 23.67
CA ASN A 118 -29.00 34.22 23.65
C ASN A 118 -29.72 34.96 24.79
N ASP A 119 -29.16 34.93 26.00
CA ASP A 119 -29.71 35.67 27.15
C ASP A 119 -29.67 37.18 26.88
N LEU A 120 -28.52 37.68 26.42
CA LEU A 120 -28.37 39.10 26.09
C LEU A 120 -29.26 39.51 24.92
N HIS A 121 -29.43 38.66 23.91
CA HIS A 121 -30.34 38.91 22.79
C HIS A 121 -31.79 39.05 23.25
N THR A 122 -32.25 38.18 24.15
CA THR A 122 -33.61 38.22 24.71
C THR A 122 -33.84 39.52 25.49
N LYS A 123 -32.85 39.95 26.29
CA LYS A 123 -32.90 41.23 27.03
C LYS A 123 -32.90 42.42 26.07
N TRP A 124 -32.09 42.37 25.01
CA TRP A 124 -32.05 43.40 23.97
C TRP A 124 -33.40 43.55 23.25
N GLU A 125 -34.10 42.45 22.95
CA GLU A 125 -35.44 42.50 22.37
C GLU A 125 -36.46 43.17 23.30
N ARG A 126 -36.46 42.82 24.60
CA ARG A 126 -37.31 43.48 25.60
C ARG A 126 -37.05 44.98 25.68
N PHE A 127 -35.78 45.38 25.66
CA PHE A 127 -35.40 46.80 25.60
C PHE A 127 -35.95 47.50 24.35
N ARG A 128 -35.79 46.90 23.16
CA ARG A 128 -36.32 47.46 21.91
C ARG A 128 -37.84 47.59 21.90
N ASN A 129 -38.54 46.67 22.55
CA ASN A 129 -39.99 46.69 22.69
C ASN A 129 -40.49 47.65 23.79
N LYS A 130 -39.59 48.41 24.43
CA LYS A 130 -39.87 49.31 25.57
C LYS A 130 -40.48 48.58 26.78
N ASP A 131 -40.19 47.28 26.91
CA ASP A 131 -40.65 46.40 27.97
C ASP A 131 -39.54 46.14 29.02
N MET A 132 -38.81 47.21 29.34
CA MET A 132 -37.66 47.19 30.24
C MET A 132 -37.57 48.48 31.05
N ASN A 133 -37.33 48.36 32.35
CA ASN A 133 -37.13 49.50 33.23
C ASN A 133 -35.65 49.94 33.33
N VAL A 134 -35.39 51.07 33.99
CA VAL A 134 -34.04 51.65 34.09
C VAL A 134 -33.06 50.77 34.87
N ASP A 135 -33.53 50.06 35.90
CA ASP A 135 -32.68 49.19 36.72
C ASP A 135 -32.30 47.91 35.95
N GLU A 136 -33.25 47.32 35.21
CA GLU A 136 -33.01 46.21 34.29
C GLU A 136 -32.03 46.61 33.17
N PHE A 137 -32.15 47.82 32.63
CA PHE A 137 -31.23 48.33 31.61
C PHE A 137 -29.80 48.52 32.14
N ARG A 138 -29.64 49.00 33.39
CA ARG A 138 -28.33 49.09 34.04
C ARG A 138 -27.72 47.70 34.25
N SER A 139 -28.53 46.71 34.67
CA SER A 139 -28.07 45.32 34.78
C SER A 139 -27.61 44.77 33.42
N MET A 140 -28.43 44.95 32.38
CA MET A 140 -28.10 44.52 31.02
C MET A 140 -26.82 45.18 30.52
N SER A 141 -26.58 46.46 30.82
CA SER A 141 -25.34 47.15 30.43
C SER A 141 -24.09 46.52 31.07
N ASN A 142 -24.17 46.13 32.34
CA ASN A 142 -23.06 45.41 33.00
C ASN A 142 -22.88 44.01 32.39
N GLU A 143 -23.97 43.31 32.08
CA GLU A 143 -23.92 42.00 31.43
C GLU A 143 -23.34 42.06 30.02
N ILE A 144 -23.53 43.17 29.29
CA ILE A 144 -22.87 43.42 28.00
C ILE A 144 -21.35 43.50 28.20
N ASP A 145 -20.88 44.27 29.19
CA ASP A 145 -19.45 44.39 29.47
C ASP A 145 -18.84 43.02 29.85
N ASP A 146 -19.53 42.25 30.71
CA ASP A 146 -19.12 40.90 31.07
C ASP A 146 -19.11 39.96 29.87
N PHE A 147 -20.15 40.01 29.02
CA PHE A 147 -20.24 39.22 27.80
C PHE A 147 -19.11 39.54 26.82
N LEU A 148 -18.78 40.81 26.63
CA LEU A 148 -17.66 41.24 25.77
C LEU A 148 -16.32 40.70 26.30
N ASN A 149 -16.09 40.78 27.61
CA ASN A 149 -14.88 40.25 28.25
C ASN A 149 -14.77 38.72 28.10
N ILE A 150 -15.86 38.00 28.38
CA ILE A 150 -15.93 36.55 28.22
C ILE A 150 -15.71 36.17 26.75
N THR A 151 -16.33 36.87 25.81
CA THR A 151 -16.20 36.59 24.38
C THR A 151 -14.76 36.75 23.89
N ILE A 152 -14.06 37.81 24.31
CA ILE A 152 -12.64 38.03 23.96
C ILE A 152 -11.78 36.88 24.49
N SER A 153 -11.95 36.52 25.76
CA SER A 153 -11.20 35.42 26.39
C SER A 153 -11.49 34.08 25.71
N ASN A 154 -12.76 33.76 25.52
CA ASN A 154 -13.24 32.50 24.95
C ASN A 154 -12.83 32.36 23.48
N ALA A 155 -12.86 33.44 22.69
CA ALA A 155 -12.39 33.43 21.31
C ALA A 155 -10.88 33.13 21.22
N GLY A 156 -10.08 33.66 22.15
CA GLY A 156 -8.66 33.31 22.27
C GLY A 156 -8.45 31.83 22.57
N GLN A 157 -9.15 31.30 23.56
CA GLN A 157 -9.05 29.88 23.92
C GLN A 157 -9.52 28.93 22.80
N ILE A 158 -10.60 29.28 22.09
CA ILE A 158 -11.06 28.52 20.93
C ILE A 158 -9.97 28.52 19.85
N HIS A 159 -9.34 29.66 19.58
CA HIS A 159 -8.23 29.73 18.62
C HIS A 159 -7.06 28.84 19.07
N ASP A 160 -6.67 28.88 20.33
CA ASP A 160 -5.56 28.07 20.86
C ASP A 160 -5.85 26.57 20.71
N ASN A 161 -7.04 26.13 21.12
CA ASN A 161 -7.46 24.73 20.99
C ASN A 161 -7.52 24.27 19.52
N LEU A 162 -8.05 25.10 18.61
CA LEU A 162 -8.07 24.80 17.18
C LEU A 162 -6.65 24.75 16.59
N SER A 163 -5.73 25.55 17.10
CA SER A 163 -4.31 25.52 16.69
C SER A 163 -3.63 24.25 17.19
N GLU A 164 -3.91 23.83 18.43
CA GLU A 164 -3.45 22.55 18.97
C GLU A 164 -3.97 21.38 18.13
N MET A 165 -5.25 21.42 17.73
CA MET A 165 -5.84 20.43 16.83
C MET A 165 -5.12 20.39 15.47
N MET A 166 -4.81 21.54 14.88
CA MET A 166 -4.08 21.62 13.61
C MET A 166 -2.65 21.09 13.75
N MET A 167 -1.96 21.41 14.84
CA MET A 167 -0.62 20.87 15.12
C MET A 167 -0.65 19.36 15.34
N ALA A 168 -1.68 18.85 16.03
CA ALA A 168 -1.88 17.43 16.26
C ALA A 168 -2.07 16.66 14.94
N GLN A 169 -2.54 17.31 13.86
CA GLN A 169 -2.66 16.73 12.52
C GLN A 169 -1.34 16.66 11.73
N GLY A 170 -0.25 17.27 12.22
CA GLY A 170 1.06 17.26 11.57
C GLY A 170 1.67 15.86 11.35
N PHE A 171 1.16 14.83 12.02
CA PHE A 171 1.58 13.42 11.83
C PHE A 171 1.22 12.83 10.46
N GLN A 172 0.28 13.43 9.73
CA GLN A 172 -0.29 12.83 8.53
C GLN A 172 0.74 12.67 7.40
N ASP A 173 1.68 13.62 7.27
CA ASP A 173 2.75 13.51 6.26
C ASP A 173 3.71 12.37 6.59
N LEU A 174 4.20 12.31 7.83
CA LEU A 174 5.15 11.30 8.28
C LEU A 174 4.55 9.88 8.20
N THR A 175 3.30 9.72 8.65
CA THR A 175 2.60 8.43 8.55
C THR A 175 2.36 8.03 7.09
N GLY A 176 2.01 8.98 6.22
CA GLY A 176 1.89 8.74 4.78
C GLY A 176 3.20 8.27 4.12
N GLN A 177 4.33 8.88 4.50
CA GLN A 177 5.66 8.46 4.02
C GLN A 177 6.02 7.04 4.48
N ILE A 178 5.77 6.72 5.75
CA ILE A 178 6.01 5.38 6.30
C ILE A 178 5.15 4.34 5.56
N ILE A 179 3.86 4.60 5.41
CA ILE A 179 2.94 3.67 4.71
C ILE A 179 3.38 3.44 3.27
N ARG A 180 3.75 4.50 2.53
CA ARG A 180 4.27 4.36 1.17
C ARG A 180 5.50 3.46 1.11
N ARG A 181 6.45 3.64 2.03
CA ARG A 181 7.66 2.81 2.08
C ARG A 181 7.36 1.34 2.38
N VAL A 182 6.39 1.09 3.27
CA VAL A 182 5.91 -0.26 3.57
C VAL A 182 5.22 -0.88 2.35
N ILE A 183 4.41 -0.12 1.62
CA ILE A 183 3.76 -0.59 0.38
C ILE A 183 4.82 -1.01 -0.65
N THR A 184 5.84 -0.17 -0.88
CA THR A 184 6.95 -0.51 -1.79
C THR A 184 7.64 -1.81 -1.39
N LEU A 185 7.89 -2.00 -0.09
CA LEU A 185 8.49 -3.23 0.41
C LEU A 185 7.60 -4.45 0.18
N VAL A 186 6.28 -4.33 0.40
CA VAL A 186 5.35 -5.44 0.15
C VAL A 186 5.28 -5.78 -1.34
N THR A 187 5.27 -4.78 -2.23
CA THR A 187 5.31 -4.98 -3.68
C THR A 187 6.59 -5.70 -4.11
N GLU A 188 7.72 -5.37 -3.47
CA GLU A 188 8.98 -6.06 -3.73
C GLU A 188 8.97 -7.52 -3.25
N VAL A 189 8.42 -7.80 -2.05
CA VAL A 189 8.24 -9.19 -1.57
C VAL A 189 7.35 -9.98 -2.53
N GLU A 190 6.23 -9.39 -2.97
CA GLU A 190 5.31 -10.01 -3.91
C GLU A 190 5.99 -10.35 -5.24
N GLY A 191 6.74 -9.40 -5.82
CA GLY A 191 7.50 -9.63 -7.06
C GLY A 191 8.47 -10.80 -6.95
N ASN A 192 9.26 -10.84 -5.87
CA ASN A 192 10.21 -11.93 -5.63
C ASN A 192 9.52 -13.29 -5.46
N LEU A 193 8.35 -13.34 -4.81
CA LEU A 193 7.56 -14.58 -4.69
C LEU A 193 6.96 -15.02 -6.03
N VAL A 194 6.51 -14.09 -6.87
CA VAL A 194 6.04 -14.41 -8.24
C VAL A 194 7.18 -14.98 -9.08
N ASP A 195 8.38 -14.40 -8.98
CA ASP A 195 9.55 -14.89 -9.71
C ASP A 195 9.98 -16.28 -9.24
N LEU A 196 9.90 -16.58 -7.95
CA LEU A 196 10.12 -17.92 -7.41
C LEU A 196 9.12 -18.94 -8.00
N ILE A 197 7.84 -18.57 -8.09
CA ILE A 197 6.80 -19.44 -8.66
C ILE A 197 7.04 -19.66 -10.16
N ARG A 198 7.50 -18.63 -10.90
CA ARG A 198 7.86 -18.75 -12.32
C ARG A 198 9.04 -19.71 -12.51
N LEU A 199 10.08 -19.59 -11.69
CA LEU A 199 11.27 -20.45 -11.74
C LEU A 199 10.94 -21.91 -11.40
N SER A 200 10.10 -22.12 -10.37
CA SER A 200 9.72 -23.45 -9.90
C SER A 200 8.62 -24.12 -10.75
N GLY A 201 7.78 -23.33 -11.42
CA GLY A 201 6.62 -23.83 -12.17
C GLY A 201 6.95 -24.34 -13.57
N GLY A 202 8.20 -24.23 -14.03
CA GLY A 202 8.58 -24.59 -15.41
C GLY A 202 7.77 -23.81 -16.46
N LEU A 203 7.16 -22.68 -16.08
CA LEU A 203 6.51 -21.75 -16.98
C LEU A 203 7.58 -20.88 -17.64
N GLU A 204 8.59 -21.51 -18.23
CA GLU A 204 9.22 -20.94 -19.42
C GLU A 204 8.18 -21.04 -20.54
N ASN A 205 7.12 -20.24 -20.43
CA ASN A 205 6.33 -19.90 -21.59
C ASN A 205 7.30 -19.20 -22.54
N ASP A 206 7.36 -19.77 -23.73
CA ASP A 206 8.06 -19.36 -24.93
C ASP A 206 7.65 -17.94 -25.37
N MET A 207 7.88 -16.95 -24.51
CA MET A 207 7.65 -15.54 -24.77
C MET A 207 9.03 -14.90 -24.93
N LYS A 208 9.72 -15.32 -25.98
CA LYS A 208 10.55 -14.40 -26.76
C LYS A 208 9.63 -13.27 -27.22
N THR A 209 9.50 -12.24 -26.40
CA THR A 209 9.08 -10.92 -26.85
C THR A 209 10.08 -10.48 -27.90
N SER A 210 9.71 -10.73 -29.15
CA SER A 210 10.29 -10.05 -30.30
C SER A 210 10.22 -8.57 -30.01
N THR A 211 11.37 -7.94 -29.86
CA THR A 211 11.54 -6.50 -29.95
C THR A 211 11.17 -6.11 -31.38
N LYS A 212 9.87 -5.95 -31.64
CA LYS A 212 9.36 -5.26 -32.81
C LYS A 212 9.20 -3.79 -32.43
N GLU A 213 10.01 -3.00 -33.10
CA GLU A 213 9.85 -1.57 -33.40
C GLU A 213 8.38 -1.14 -33.27
N ALA A 214 8.11 -0.26 -32.30
CA ALA A 214 6.83 0.44 -32.20
C ALA A 214 6.96 1.78 -32.94
N GLU A 215 6.59 1.75 -34.22
CA GLU A 215 6.14 2.95 -34.92
C GLU A 215 4.81 3.43 -34.31
N SER A 216 4.77 4.74 -34.08
CA SER A 216 3.62 5.64 -33.96
C SER A 216 2.21 5.04 -34.08
N THR A 217 1.40 5.26 -33.04
CA THR A 217 0.00 5.66 -33.27
C THR A 217 -0.50 6.53 -32.13
N GLU A 218 -0.87 7.74 -32.52
CA GLU A 218 -1.52 8.75 -31.73
C GLU A 218 -2.90 8.28 -31.22
N ASP A 219 -3.19 8.69 -29.98
CA ASP A 219 -4.46 9.30 -29.56
C ASP A 219 -5.75 8.49 -29.74
N ILE A 220 -6.18 7.73 -28.72
CA ILE A 220 -7.58 7.64 -28.24
C ILE A 220 -7.54 7.15 -26.77
N MET A 221 -7.55 8.08 -25.81
CA MET A 221 -8.34 8.04 -24.56
C MET A 221 -7.89 9.17 -23.62
N LYS A 222 -8.44 10.36 -23.85
CA LYS A 222 -8.47 11.43 -22.84
C LYS A 222 -9.52 11.06 -21.79
N GLY A 223 -9.07 10.50 -20.67
CA GLY A 223 -9.79 10.53 -19.40
C GLY A 223 -9.07 11.52 -18.48
N CYS A 224 -9.61 12.72 -18.31
CA CYS A 224 -9.08 13.71 -17.38
C CYS A 224 -9.35 13.26 -15.94
N GLY A 225 -8.36 12.64 -15.30
CA GLY A 225 -8.22 12.67 -13.85
C GLY A 225 -7.53 13.98 -13.42
N PRO A 226 -7.80 14.51 -12.22
CA PRO A 226 -7.22 15.79 -11.79
C PRO A 226 -5.69 15.67 -11.73
N GLN A 227 -5.00 16.56 -12.45
CA GLN A 227 -3.55 16.64 -12.45
C GLN A 227 -3.05 17.18 -11.11
N VAL A 228 -2.10 16.45 -10.52
CA VAL A 228 -1.30 16.88 -9.38
C VAL A 228 -0.14 17.71 -9.92
N PRO A 229 0.02 19.00 -9.56
CA PRO A 229 1.19 19.77 -9.96
C PRO A 229 2.45 19.21 -9.28
N GLY A 230 3.47 18.82 -10.04
CA GLY A 230 4.82 18.61 -9.49
C GLY A 230 5.70 17.48 -10.04
N ILE A 231 5.22 16.55 -10.89
CA ILE A 231 6.09 15.49 -11.42
C ILE A 231 5.96 15.36 -12.95
N GLY A 232 6.95 15.92 -13.63
CA GLY A 232 7.33 15.65 -15.02
C GLY A 232 8.80 16.04 -15.13
N ASP A 233 9.68 15.04 -15.28
CA ASP A 233 11.11 15.12 -15.04
C ASP A 233 11.84 16.19 -15.87
N ALA A 234 12.49 17.11 -15.17
CA ALA A 234 13.73 17.73 -15.60
C ALA A 234 14.49 18.24 -14.36
N ASP A 235 15.56 17.51 -14.03
CA ASP A 235 16.81 17.98 -13.43
C ASP A 235 16.73 18.97 -12.25
N GLY A 236 17.11 18.50 -11.06
CA GLY A 236 17.35 19.35 -9.89
C GLY A 236 16.60 18.94 -8.64
N SER A 237 16.95 17.78 -8.07
CA SER A 237 16.67 17.52 -6.66
C SER A 237 17.60 18.38 -5.81
N VAL A 238 17.12 19.53 -5.33
CA VAL A 238 17.71 20.25 -4.20
C VAL A 238 16.59 20.79 -3.31
N SER A 239 16.52 20.27 -2.10
CA SER A 239 15.69 20.77 -1.01
C SER A 239 16.49 21.78 -0.19
N GLY A 240 16.12 23.06 -0.22
CA GLY A 240 16.74 24.08 0.62
C GLY A 240 16.07 25.43 0.45
N GLN A 241 15.81 26.11 1.57
CA GLN A 241 15.19 27.43 1.64
C GLN A 241 16.08 28.56 1.08
N ASP A 242 17.33 28.23 0.69
CA ASP A 242 18.35 29.17 0.22
C ASP A 242 18.15 29.60 -1.25
N GLU A 243 17.53 28.78 -2.10
CA GLU A 243 17.32 29.15 -3.53
C GLU A 243 16.13 30.11 -3.74
N VAL A 244 15.25 30.24 -2.75
CA VAL A 244 14.12 31.18 -2.81
C VAL A 244 14.60 32.63 -2.59
N ASP A 245 15.60 32.82 -1.72
CA ASP A 245 16.21 34.13 -1.49
C ASP A 245 17.11 34.57 -2.67
N ASP A 246 17.74 33.63 -3.37
CA ASP A 246 18.51 33.92 -4.59
C ASP A 246 17.62 34.36 -5.77
N LEU A 247 16.41 33.81 -5.89
CA LEU A 247 15.44 34.23 -6.92
C LEU A 247 14.81 35.60 -6.62
N LEU A 248 14.66 35.97 -5.34
CA LEU A 248 14.17 37.30 -4.95
C LEU A 248 15.23 38.39 -5.14
N SER A 249 16.49 38.06 -4.89
CA SER A 249 17.61 38.98 -5.11
C SER A 249 17.97 39.17 -6.59
N SER A 250 17.65 38.22 -7.47
CA SER A 250 17.86 38.37 -8.93
C SER A 250 16.77 39.17 -9.65
N LEU A 251 15.62 39.46 -9.00
CA LEU A 251 14.52 40.25 -9.58
C LEU A 251 14.46 41.72 -9.14
N GLY A 252 15.42 42.17 -8.32
CA GLY A 252 15.69 43.60 -8.13
C GLY A 252 14.56 44.39 -7.46
N PHE A 253 14.26 44.05 -6.20
CA PHE A 253 13.70 44.98 -5.22
C PHE A 253 14.63 45.06 -4.00
#